data_AF-A0A1C8DPH0-F1
#
_entry.id   AF-A0A1C8DPH0-F1
#
_cell.length_a   1.000
_cell.length_b   1.000
_cell.length_c   1.000
_cell.angle_alpha   90.00
_cell.angle_beta   90.00
_cell.angle_gamma   90.00
#
_symmetry.space_group_name_H-M   'P 1'
#
loop_
_entity.id
_entity.type
_entity.pdbx_description
1 polymer ?
#
loop_
_entity_poly.entity_id
_entity_poly.type
_entity_poly.pdbx_seq_one_letter_code
_entity_poly.pdbx_strand_id
1 'polypeptide(L)' 'QSEFYHEPPEIEEDGRRSSTVEFSYPAALHEEPSAVVFNGSESALTRDRPLKAKTGDSVRIFFGNAGPNLTSSFHIIG' A
#
# COMPACT_ATOMS: atom_id res chain seq x y z
N GLN A 1 -2.76 7.06 0.62
CA GLN A 1 -2.72 5.86 -0.24
C GLN A 1 -1.55 5.99 -1.18
N SER A 2 -0.89 4.88 -1.48
CA SER A 2 0.20 4.80 -2.45
C SER A 2 0.13 3.47 -3.19
N GLU A 3 0.53 3.47 -4.45
CA GLU A 3 0.69 2.29 -5.29
C GLU A 3 2.17 1.92 -5.42
N PHE A 4 2.45 0.62 -5.49
CA PHE A 4 3.78 0.08 -5.75
C PHE A 4 3.72 -0.91 -6.92
N TYR A 5 4.71 -0.83 -7.80
CA TYR A 5 4.86 -1.67 -8.99
C TYR A 5 6.21 -2.36 -8.92
N HIS A 6 6.20 -3.68 -8.94
CA HIS A 6 7.43 -4.44 -8.87
C HIS A 6 7.38 -5.69 -9.74
N GLU A 7 8.55 -6.10 -10.20
CA GLU A 7 8.72 -7.38 -10.87
C GLU A 7 8.53 -8.54 -9.88
N PRO A 8 8.19 -9.75 -10.34
CA PRO A 8 8.11 -10.92 -9.46
C PRO A 8 9.43 -11.13 -8.71
N PRO A 9 9.38 -11.42 -7.39
CA PRO A 9 10.60 -11.66 -6.61
C PRO A 9 11.33 -12.89 -7.13
N GLU A 10 12.65 -12.75 -7.27
CA GLU A 10 13.52 -13.88 -7.59
C GLU A 10 13.51 -14.93 -6.47
N ILE A 11 13.87 -16.16 -6.82
CA ILE A 11 14.03 -17.25 -5.86
C ILE A 11 15.51 -17.33 -5.53
N GLU A 12 15.85 -17.10 -4.26
CA GLU A 12 17.21 -17.19 -3.73
C GLU A 12 17.66 -18.66 -3.66
N GLU A 13 18.97 -18.90 -3.48
CA GLU A 13 19.55 -20.26 -3.45
C GLU A 13 18.94 -21.15 -2.35
N ASP A 14 18.40 -20.55 -1.28
CA ASP A 14 17.72 -21.24 -0.19
C ASP A 14 16.25 -21.60 -0.51
N GLY A 15 15.79 -21.30 -1.73
CA GLY A 15 14.44 -21.55 -2.21
C GLY A 15 13.41 -20.52 -1.74
N ARG A 16 13.81 -19.45 -1.04
CA ARG A 16 12.91 -18.39 -0.59
C ARG A 16 12.80 -17.30 -1.65
N ARG A 17 11.67 -16.58 -1.62
CA ARG A 17 11.50 -15.39 -2.45
C ARG A 17 12.34 -14.26 -1.88
N SER A 18 13.02 -13.53 -2.75
CA SER A 18 13.79 -12.37 -2.32
C SER A 18 12.89 -11.33 -1.66
N SER A 19 13.44 -10.70 -0.62
CA SER A 19 12.79 -9.59 0.09
C SER A 19 12.93 -8.25 -0.63
N THR A 20 13.79 -8.19 -1.64
CA THR A 20 13.99 -7.02 -2.50
C THR A 20 13.48 -7.33 -3.89
N VAL A 21 12.81 -6.37 -4.49
CA VAL A 21 12.21 -6.48 -5.83
C VAL A 21 12.59 -5.25 -6.64
N GLU A 22 12.75 -5.44 -7.94
CA GLU A 22 13.00 -4.35 -8.87
C GLU A 22 11.68 -3.67 -9.27
N PHE A 23 11.75 -2.39 -9.61
CA PHE A 23 10.60 -1.62 -10.06
C PHE A 23 10.16 -2.04 -11.47
N SER A 24 8.86 -2.29 -11.65
CA SER A 24 8.29 -2.65 -12.95
C SER A 24 7.77 -1.42 -13.71
N TYR A 25 8.56 -0.93 -14.67
CA TYR A 25 8.13 0.14 -15.59
C TYR A 25 6.91 -0.24 -16.42
N PRO A 26 6.82 -1.44 -17.04
CA PRO A 26 5.66 -1.82 -17.83
C PRO A 26 4.36 -1.83 -17.01
N ALA A 27 4.38 -2.41 -15.81
CA ALA A 27 3.20 -2.45 -14.94
C ALA A 27 2.78 -1.05 -14.49
N ALA A 28 3.74 -0.17 -14.20
CA ALA A 28 3.47 1.23 -13.85
C ALA A 28 2.82 1.99 -15.01
N LEU A 29 3.27 1.78 -16.25
CA LEU A 29 2.69 2.40 -17.44
C LEU A 29 1.31 1.85 -17.80
N HIS A 30 1.03 0.60 -17.45
CA HIS A 30 -0.29 -0.02 -17.63
C HIS A 30 -1.22 0.22 -16.43
N GLU A 31 -0.77 0.94 -15.41
CA GLU A 31 -1.53 1.22 -14.19
C GLU A 31 -1.98 -0.05 -13.44
N GLU A 32 -1.15 -1.10 -13.47
CA GLU A 32 -1.40 -2.40 -12.82
C GLU A 32 -0.51 -2.56 -11.57
N PRO A 33 -0.89 -2.00 -10.41
CA PRO A 33 -0.05 -2.05 -9.21
C PRO A 33 0.01 -3.44 -8.60
N SER A 34 1.19 -3.84 -8.17
CA SER A 34 1.41 -5.07 -7.39
C SER A 34 0.86 -4.93 -5.96
N ALA A 35 0.86 -3.71 -5.42
CA ALA A 35 0.26 -3.40 -4.13
C ALA A 35 -0.31 -1.98 -4.08
N VAL A 36 -1.45 -1.83 -3.39
CA VAL A 36 -2.03 -0.53 -3.02
C VAL A 36 -2.13 -0.50 -1.50
N VAL A 37 -1.47 0.48 -0.87
CA VAL A 37 -1.30 0.50 0.60
C VAL A 37 -1.61 1.87 1.20
N PHE A 38 -1.91 1.87 2.49
CA PHE A 38 -1.92 3.08 3.29
C PHE A 38 -0.61 3.20 4.07
N ASN A 39 -0.03 4.40 4.11
CA ASN A 39 1.19 4.71 4.87
C ASN A 39 2.41 3.82 4.55
N GLY A 40 2.53 3.35 3.30
CA GLY A 40 3.76 2.77 2.75
C GLY A 40 3.94 1.26 2.91
N SER A 41 3.07 0.55 3.63
CA SER A 41 3.13 -0.92 3.72
C SER A 41 1.76 -1.57 3.99
N GLU A 42 1.61 -2.86 3.66
CA GLU A 42 0.35 -3.60 3.73
C GLU A 42 -0.30 -3.61 5.14
N SER A 43 0.53 -3.57 6.19
CA SER A 43 0.09 -3.68 7.59
C SER A 43 0.13 -2.38 8.38
N ALA A 44 0.49 -1.26 7.75
CA ALA A 44 0.82 -0.01 8.44
C ALA A 44 -0.30 0.49 9.36
N LEU A 45 -1.56 0.48 8.89
CA LEU A 45 -2.73 0.98 9.63
C LEU A 45 -3.59 -0.12 10.26
N THR A 46 -3.17 -1.38 10.19
CA THR A 46 -3.94 -2.51 10.73
C THR A 46 -3.22 -3.13 11.93
N ARG A 47 -2.01 -3.65 11.73
CA ARG A 47 -1.24 -4.32 12.79
C ARG A 47 -0.19 -3.41 13.41
N ASP A 48 0.55 -2.69 12.56
CA ASP A 48 1.79 -2.05 13.02
C ASP A 48 1.47 -0.75 13.78
N ARG A 49 0.60 0.09 13.22
CA ARG A 49 0.14 1.35 13.83
C ARG A 49 -1.36 1.60 13.56
N PRO A 50 -2.26 0.82 14.17
CA PRO A 50 -3.70 1.02 14.01
C PRO A 50 -4.15 2.38 14.54
N LEU A 51 -5.14 2.96 13.86
CA LEU A 51 -5.85 4.15 14.34
C LEU A 51 -6.67 3.80 15.58
N LYS A 52 -6.65 4.65 16.61
CA LYS A 52 -7.36 4.46 17.87
C LYS A 52 -8.19 5.70 18.18
N ALA A 53 -9.43 5.50 18.59
CA ALA A 53 -10.34 6.53 19.06
C ALA A 53 -11.30 5.93 20.11
N LYS A 54 -12.02 6.76 20.86
CA LYS A 54 -13.04 6.35 21.82
C LYS A 54 -14.43 6.81 21.36
N THR A 55 -15.47 6.17 21.89
CA THR A 55 -16.86 6.60 21.65
C THR A 55 -17.06 8.04 22.13
N GLY A 56 -17.61 8.87 21.24
CA GLY A 56 -17.84 10.30 21.49
C GLY A 56 -16.70 11.21 21.01
N ASP A 57 -15.56 10.67 20.57
CA ASP A 57 -14.49 11.47 20.00
C ASP A 57 -14.88 12.01 18.62
N SER A 58 -14.53 13.27 18.36
CA SER A 58 -14.55 13.83 17.00
C SER A 58 -13.21 13.54 16.33
N VAL A 59 -13.24 12.81 15.21
CA VAL A 59 -12.04 12.39 14.48
C VAL A 59 -11.88 13.23 13.21
N ARG A 60 -10.66 13.71 12.95
CA ARG A 60 -10.26 14.31 11.68
C ARG A 60 -9.16 13.49 11.03
N ILE A 61 -9.34 13.13 9.77
CA ILE A 61 -8.36 12.41 8.96
C ILE A 61 -7.90 13.32 7.83
N PHE A 62 -6.60 13.63 7.79
CA PHE A 62 -5.99 14.24 6.62
C PHE A 62 -5.57 13.14 5.67
N PHE A 63 -6.40 12.91 4.65
CA PHE A 63 -6.20 11.84 3.69
C PHE A 63 -5.58 12.37 2.39
N GLY A 64 -4.44 11.80 2.01
CA GLY A 64 -3.79 12.08 0.73
C GLY A 64 -3.67 10.81 -0.11
N ASN A 65 -3.89 10.96 -1.41
CA ASN A 65 -3.56 9.93 -2.40
C ASN A 65 -2.33 10.39 -3.18
N ALA A 66 -1.21 9.71 -2.99
CA ALA A 66 0.01 10.01 -3.72
C ALA A 66 0.01 9.39 -5.13
N GLY A 67 -0.86 8.41 -5.39
CA GLY A 67 -0.90 7.68 -6.66
C GLY A 67 0.27 6.69 -6.80
N PRO A 68 0.85 6.55 -8.01
CA PRO A 68 0.89 7.58 -9.04
C PRO A 68 -0.30 7.62 -10.01
N ASN A 69 -1.07 6.53 -10.14
CA ASN A 69 -2.04 6.42 -11.23
C ASN A 69 -3.50 6.37 -10.74
N LEU A 70 -3.80 5.52 -9.75
CA LEU A 70 -5.18 5.29 -9.35
C LEU A 70 -5.74 6.46 -8.53
N THR A 71 -7.03 6.75 -8.76
CA THR A 71 -7.80 7.64 -7.88
C THR A 71 -8.42 6.84 -6.74
N SER A 72 -8.23 7.30 -5.50
CA SER A 72 -8.80 6.65 -4.32
C SER A 72 -10.23 7.12 -4.04
N SER A 73 -11.18 6.19 -4.11
CA SER A 73 -12.53 6.37 -3.55
C SER A 73 -12.49 6.07 -2.05
N PHE A 74 -11.95 7.01 -1.26
CA PHE A 74 -11.76 6.82 0.18
C PHE A 74 -13.09 6.61 0.91
N HIS A 75 -13.19 5.50 1.63
CA HIS A 75 -14.36 5.12 2.40
C HIS A 75 -13.93 4.53 3.75
N ILE A 76 -14.64 4.91 4.81
CA ILE A 76 -14.49 4.32 6.15
C ILE A 76 -15.69 3.40 6.34
N ILE A 77 -15.43 2.11 6.51
CA ILE A 77 -16.47 1.10 6.75
C ILE A 77 -17.10 1.37 8.13
N GLY A 78 -18.42 1.53 8.16
CA GLY A 78 -19.20 1.81 9.36
C GLY A 78 -20.66 2.06 9.03
#